data_AF-A0AAD5A2V8-F1
#
_entry.id   AF-A0AAD5A2V8-F1
#
_cell.length_a   1.000
_cell.length_b   1.000
_cell.length_c   1.000
_cell.angle_alpha   90.00
_cell.angle_beta   90.00
_cell.angle_gamma   90.00
#
_symmetry.space_group_name_H-M   'P 1'
#
loop_
_entity.id
_entity.type
_entity.pdbx_description
1 polymer ?
#
loop_
_entity_poly.entity_id
_entity_poly.type
_entity_poly.pdbx_seq_one_letter_code
_entity_poly.pdbx_strand_id
1 'polypeptide(L)'
;MLEESRTQVSSVSVWYKCLASKDIKVHCSAKGDDLTYSWTSDFNTLSQLENGISTLTLNKGHHGNVTCYVKNHVSQSHKTTVLQPCP
;
A
#
# COMPACT_ATOMS: atom_id res chain seq x y z
N MET A 1 -18.33 6.72 -30.00
CA MET A 1 -18.42 5.83 -28.83
C MET A 1 -16.98 5.57 -28.41
N LEU A 2 -16.49 6.28 -27.40
CA LEU A 2 -15.15 6.02 -26.87
C LEU A 2 -15.30 4.80 -25.96
N GLU A 3 -14.75 3.66 -26.37
CA GLU A 3 -14.51 2.55 -25.45
C GLU A 3 -13.54 3.09 -24.38
N GLU A 4 -14.01 3.31 -23.15
CA GLU A 4 -13.12 3.51 -22.02
C GLU A 4 -12.28 2.23 -21.90
N SER A 5 -11.00 2.30 -22.28
CA SER A 5 -10.12 1.15 -22.23
C SER A 5 -9.91 0.76 -20.77
N ARG A 6 -10.71 -0.19 -20.30
CA ARG A 6 -10.60 -0.73 -18.94
C ARG A 6 -9.23 -1.38 -18.77
N THR A 7 -8.39 -0.75 -17.97
CA THR A 7 -7.01 -1.13 -17.75
C THR A 7 -6.91 -2.01 -16.50
N GLN A 8 -6.33 -3.20 -16.68
CA GLN A 8 -6.03 -4.11 -15.58
C GLN A 8 -5.09 -3.44 -14.56
N VAL A 9 -5.18 -3.82 -13.29
CA VAL A 9 -4.22 -3.40 -12.28
C VAL A 9 -2.83 -3.91 -12.71
N SER A 10 -1.92 -2.97 -12.91
CA SER A 10 -0.53 -3.28 -13.25
C SER A 10 0.22 -3.87 -12.04
N SER A 11 1.50 -4.16 -12.20
CA SER A 11 2.36 -4.51 -11.07
C SER A 11 2.29 -3.45 -9.98
N VAL A 12 2.03 -3.89 -8.75
CA VAL A 12 2.02 -3.05 -7.56
C VAL A 12 3.46 -2.78 -7.12
N SER A 13 3.76 -1.53 -6.81
CA SER A 13 5.03 -1.11 -6.22
C SER A 13 4.79 -0.63 -4.80
N VAL A 14 5.62 -1.07 -3.86
CA VAL A 14 5.55 -0.65 -2.46
C VAL A 14 6.95 -0.26 -2.00
N TRP A 15 7.07 0.88 -1.35
CA TRP A 15 8.33 1.39 -0.80
C TRP A 15 8.04 2.22 0.44
N TYR A 16 9.04 2.40 1.29
CA TYR A 16 8.88 3.18 2.51
C TYR A 16 10.06 4.12 2.74
N LYS A 17 9.84 5.13 3.57
CA LYS A 17 10.85 6.07 4.02
C LYS A 17 10.69 6.39 5.50
N CYS A 18 11.80 6.75 6.13
CA CYS A 18 11.81 7.22 7.50
C CYS A 18 11.50 8.72 7.56
N LEU A 19 10.63 9.09 8.49
CA LEU A 19 10.36 10.49 8.83
C LEU A 19 11.32 10.95 9.93
N ALA A 20 11.46 12.27 10.09
CA ALA A 20 12.28 12.84 11.16
C ALA A 20 11.81 12.44 12.58
N SER A 21 10.52 12.09 12.73
CA SER A 21 9.93 11.56 13.97
C SER A 21 10.28 10.10 14.28
N LYS A 22 11.07 9.44 13.41
CA LYS A 22 11.32 7.98 13.38
C LYS A 22 10.10 7.12 13.03
N ASP A 23 9.02 7.75 12.60
CA ASP A 23 7.88 7.05 12.00
C ASP A 23 8.22 6.58 10.59
N ILE A 24 7.56 5.51 10.16
CA ILE A 24 7.75 4.91 8.84
C ILE A 24 6.58 5.32 7.95
N LYS A 25 6.87 5.99 6.83
CA LYS A 25 5.88 6.33 5.81
C LYS A 25 5.97 5.37 4.63
N VAL A 26 4.96 4.52 4.45
CA VAL A 26 4.86 3.52 3.38
C VAL A 26 4.02 4.07 2.24
N HIS A 27 4.44 3.86 1.01
CA HIS A 27 3.73 4.26 -0.20
C HIS A 27 3.48 3.02 -1.07
N CYS A 28 2.32 3.00 -1.70
CA CYS A 28 1.92 2.00 -2.66
C CYS A 28 1.44 2.69 -3.94
N SER A 29 1.83 2.14 -5.09
CA SER A 29 1.31 2.59 -6.38
C SER A 29 1.06 1.43 -7.31
N ALA A 30 0.06 1.62 -8.17
CA ALA A 30 -0.17 0.80 -9.35
C ALA A 30 -0.79 1.67 -10.44
N LYS A 31 -0.82 1.16 -11.67
CA LYS A 31 -1.58 1.73 -12.78
C LYS A 31 -2.84 0.90 -13.00
N GLY A 32 -3.88 1.54 -13.51
CA GLY A 32 -5.18 0.94 -13.78
C GLY A 32 -6.28 1.94 -13.48
N ASP A 33 -7.50 1.57 -13.81
CA ASP A 33 -8.65 2.44 -13.63
C ASP A 33 -9.28 2.23 -12.26
N ASP A 34 -9.72 3.33 -11.63
CA ASP A 34 -10.46 3.37 -10.37
C ASP A 34 -9.91 2.41 -9.29
N LEU A 35 -8.65 2.63 -8.93
CA LEU A 35 -7.91 1.75 -8.04
C LEU A 35 -8.34 1.95 -6.59
N THR A 36 -8.79 0.87 -5.96
CA THR A 36 -9.01 0.77 -4.52
C THR A 36 -7.78 0.17 -3.84
N TYR A 37 -7.29 0.85 -2.81
CA TYR A 37 -6.16 0.42 -1.99
C TYR A 37 -6.64 -0.14 -0.65
N SER A 38 -6.04 -1.24 -0.23
CA SER A 38 -6.25 -1.82 1.10
C SER A 38 -4.94 -2.41 1.59
N TRP A 39 -4.82 -2.59 2.89
CA TRP A 39 -3.54 -2.91 3.50
C TRP A 39 -3.70 -3.96 4.59
N THR A 40 -2.70 -4.80 4.73
CA THR A 40 -2.57 -5.71 5.87
C THR A 40 -1.14 -5.71 6.36
N SER A 41 -0.95 -6.09 7.63
CA SER A 41 0.39 -6.36 8.14
C SER A 41 0.35 -7.18 9.41
N ASP A 42 1.53 -7.72 9.76
CA ASP A 42 1.78 -8.52 10.96
C ASP A 42 1.64 -7.72 12.27
N PHE A 43 1.48 -6.39 12.23
CA PHE A 43 1.32 -5.58 13.43
C PHE A 43 -0.15 -5.56 13.86
N ASN A 44 -0.45 -6.15 15.02
CA ASN A 44 -1.80 -6.14 15.64
C ASN A 44 -2.40 -4.73 15.86
N THR A 45 -1.62 -3.66 15.67
CA THR A 45 -2.01 -2.24 15.87
C THR A 45 -2.59 -1.56 14.62
N LEU A 46 -2.80 -2.30 13.54
CA LEU A 46 -3.13 -1.77 12.21
C LEU A 46 -4.60 -1.67 11.86
N SER A 47 -5.47 -1.78 12.85
CA SER A 47 -6.91 -1.59 12.71
C SER A 47 -7.33 -0.21 12.15
N GLN A 48 -6.39 0.69 11.86
CA GLN A 48 -6.60 2.00 11.26
C GLN A 48 -6.03 2.16 9.84
N LEU A 49 -5.70 1.07 9.14
CA LEU A 49 -5.32 1.17 7.74
C LEU A 49 -6.51 1.71 6.94
N GLU A 50 -6.47 3.02 6.66
CA GLU A 50 -7.49 3.73 5.90
C GLU A 50 -7.68 3.04 4.55
N ASN A 51 -8.80 2.34 4.42
CA ASN A 51 -9.23 1.77 3.15
C ASN A 51 -9.38 2.90 2.14
N GLY A 52 -8.68 2.80 1.01
CA GLY A 52 -8.74 3.76 -0.08
C GLY A 52 -7.53 4.70 -0.20
N ILE A 53 -6.52 4.62 0.68
CA ILE A 53 -5.34 5.50 0.60
C ILE A 53 -4.11 4.72 0.15
N SER A 54 -3.38 5.30 -0.81
CA SER A 54 -2.14 4.78 -1.37
C SER A 54 -0.94 4.90 -0.42
N THR A 55 -1.09 5.54 0.73
CA THR A 55 0.00 5.91 1.63
C THR A 55 -0.40 5.66 3.09
N LEU A 56 0.54 5.13 3.87
CA LEU A 56 0.38 4.85 5.29
C LEU A 56 1.49 5.49 6.10
N THR A 57 1.19 5.85 7.35
CA THR A 57 2.19 6.24 8.33
C THR A 57 2.09 5.33 9.54
N LEU A 58 3.20 4.69 9.90
CA LEU A 58 3.32 3.75 10.99
C LEU A 58 4.22 4.35 12.06
N ASN A 59 3.87 4.15 13.33
CA ASN A 59 4.67 4.64 14.45
C ASN A 59 6.08 4.01 14.47
N LYS A 60 7.01 4.66 15.17
CA LYS A 60 8.36 4.12 15.38
C LYS A 60 8.37 2.69 15.93
N GLY A 61 9.34 1.90 15.50
CA GLY A 61 9.64 0.57 16.07
C GLY A 61 8.88 -0.62 15.47
N HIS A 62 8.07 -0.41 14.42
CA HIS A 62 7.46 -1.52 13.69
C HIS A 62 8.49 -2.24 12.80
N HIS A 63 8.52 -3.58 12.89
CA HIS A 63 9.36 -4.46 12.09
C HIS A 63 8.58 -5.73 11.73
N GLY A 64 8.42 -5.99 10.43
CA GLY A 64 7.64 -7.11 9.90
C GLY A 64 7.08 -6.83 8.51
N ASN A 65 6.15 -7.66 8.05
CA ASN A 65 5.61 -7.54 6.70
C ASN A 65 4.47 -6.54 6.64
N VAL A 66 4.45 -5.77 5.54
CA VAL A 66 3.31 -4.96 5.11
C VAL A 66 2.94 -5.33 3.69
N THR A 67 1.67 -5.62 3.47
CA THR A 67 1.12 -5.96 2.16
C THR A 67 0.14 -4.88 1.72
N CYS A 68 0.41 -4.30 0.55
CA CYS A 68 -0.55 -3.47 -0.16
C CYS A 68 -1.36 -4.33 -1.12
N TYR A 69 -2.68 -4.23 -1.06
CA TYR A 69 -3.61 -4.83 -2.01
C TYR A 69 -4.23 -3.71 -2.83
N VAL A 70 -4.13 -3.85 -4.16
CA VAL A 70 -4.71 -2.92 -5.11
C VAL A 70 -5.69 -3.70 -5.97
N LYS A 71 -6.93 -3.21 -6.03
CA LYS A 71 -7.96 -3.83 -6.86
C LYS A 71 -8.72 -2.78 -7.64
N ASN A 72 -9.26 -3.18 -8.77
CA ASN A 72 -10.30 -2.47 -9.47
C ASN A 72 -11.43 -3.42 -9.86
N HIS A 73 -12.42 -2.91 -10.60
CA HIS A 73 -13.54 -3.71 -11.08
C HIS A 73 -13.16 -4.82 -12.08
N VAL A 74 -11.92 -4.81 -12.60
CA VAL A 74 -11.41 -5.79 -13.58
C VAL A 74 -10.55 -6.86 -12.91
N SER A 75 -9.68 -6.47 -11.97
CA SER A 75 -8.61 -7.33 -11.47
C SER A 75 -8.10 -6.87 -10.10
N GLN A 76 -7.29 -7.73 -9.48
CA GLN A 76 -6.62 -7.43 -8.22
C GLN A 76 -5.16 -7.86 -8.28
N SER A 77 -4.32 -7.13 -7.57
CA SER A 77 -2.89 -7.39 -7.42
C SER A 77 -2.44 -6.95 -6.03
N HIS A 78 -1.30 -7.46 -5.58
CA HIS A 78 -0.75 -7.10 -4.28
C HIS A 78 0.77 -7.16 -4.29
N LYS A 79 1.38 -6.49 -3.31
CA LYS A 79 2.81 -6.63 -3.05
C LYS A 79 3.11 -6.48 -1.57
N THR A 80 3.95 -7.39 -1.09
CA THR A 80 4.45 -7.40 0.28
C THR A 80 5.86 -6.81 0.31
N THR A 81 6.12 -5.99 1.32
CA THR A 81 7.46 -5.49 1.66
C THR A 81 7.75 -5.75 3.13
N VAL A 82 9.01 -6.04 3.44
CA VAL A 82 9.48 -6.09 4.83
C VAL A 82 9.83 -4.68 5.26
N LEU A 83 9.25 -4.21 6.36
CA LEU A 83 9.62 -2.97 6.99
C LEU A 83 10.72 -3.21 8.01
N GLN A 84 11.74 -2.36 7.97
CA GLN A 84 12.80 -2.34 8.96
C GLN A 84 12.69 -1.08 9.83
N PRO A 85 13.13 -1.14 11.10
CA PRO A 85 13.17 0.03 11.96
C PRO A 85 14.02 1.14 11.35
N CYS A 86 13.58 2.38 11.51
CA CYS A 86 14.37 3.54 11.12
C CYS A 86 15.65 3.66 11.96
N PRO A 87 16.78 4.07 11.37
CA PRO A 87 18.03 4.30 12.09
C PRO A 87 17.92 5.39 13.19
#